data_AF-A0A0G2FZJ4-F1
#
_entry.id   AF-A0A0G2FZJ4-F1
#
_cell.length_a   1.000
_cell.length_b   1.000
_cell.length_c   1.000
_cell.angle_alpha   90.00
_cell.angle_beta   90.00
_cell.angle_gamma   90.00
#
_symmetry.space_group_name_H-M   'P 1'
#
loop_
_entity.id
_entity.type
_entity.pdbx_description
1 polymer ?
#
loop_
_entity_poly.entity_id
_entity_poly.type
_entity_poly.pdbx_seq_one_letter_code
_entity_poly.pdbx_strand_id
1 'polypeptide(L)'
;MLRSASELGYDPSTLTLVRIFSSIPAAMQTKVTASKMFTDADARFQKILRKATDPDALTLQGMILAKQGPQSHDRLALDSFRRAEKAWEAEAQSSTPSPASGRRSFSIEEGADPDYVGLPEPREPRWEWEVTWALEQARILQKQKRTEEARDLYRVAALELDNPQGFWNLSCLMDGPRDSPERRTYLLKAAISGVQEACRELGVLEKMAAEREGLADKDRASREMMSQEWFRLADGEDLKSIQHEDEE
;
A
#
# COMPACT_ATOMS: atom_id res chain seq x y z
N MET A 1 20.20 12.21 15.02
CA MET A 1 19.68 11.28 16.05
C MET A 1 19.64 9.82 15.57
N LEU A 2 19.04 9.51 14.42
CA LEU A 2 18.95 8.13 13.88
C LEU A 2 20.28 7.36 13.85
N ARG A 3 21.36 8.02 13.43
CA ARG A 3 22.70 7.42 13.40
C ARG A 3 23.16 6.92 14.77
N SER A 4 23.12 7.79 15.77
CA SER A 4 23.56 7.48 17.14
C SER A 4 22.71 6.36 17.75
N ALA A 5 21.39 6.35 17.52
CA ALA A 5 20.51 5.28 17.99
C ALA A 5 20.86 3.93 17.33
N SER A 6 21.14 3.91 16.03
CA SER A 6 21.61 2.71 15.33
C SER A 6 22.98 2.23 15.84
N GLU A 7 23.89 3.15 16.14
CA GLU A 7 25.21 2.84 16.73
C GLU A 7 25.10 2.23 18.14
N LEU A 8 24.08 2.62 18.90
CA LEU A 8 23.75 2.03 20.21
C LEU A 8 23.00 0.69 20.11
N GLY A 9 22.75 0.18 18.91
CA GLY A 9 22.11 -1.11 18.69
C GLY A 9 20.58 -1.07 18.71
N TYR A 10 19.96 0.10 18.52
CA TYR A 10 18.52 0.19 18.36
C TYR A 10 18.10 -0.24 16.95
N ASP A 11 17.55 -1.45 16.84
CA ASP A 11 17.22 -2.11 15.57
C ASP A 11 16.29 -1.27 14.65
N PRO A 12 15.19 -0.65 15.14
CA PRO A 12 14.32 0.17 14.28
C PRO A 12 15.02 1.36 13.61
N SER A 13 16.01 1.97 14.27
CA SER A 13 16.84 3.02 13.66
C SER A 13 17.75 2.45 12.58
N THR A 14 18.28 1.24 12.75
CA THR A 14 19.05 0.55 11.71
C THR A 14 18.18 0.26 10.48
N LEU A 15 16.97 -0.27 10.68
CA LEU A 15 16.02 -0.55 9.59
C LEU A 15 15.63 0.72 8.83
N THR A 16 15.37 1.81 9.55
CA THR A 16 15.04 3.10 8.96
C THR A 16 16.20 3.65 8.12
N LEU A 17 17.43 3.59 8.63
CA LEU A 17 18.62 4.03 7.88
C LEU A 17 18.81 3.23 6.60
N VAL A 18 18.71 1.89 6.68
CA VAL A 18 18.85 1.02 5.50
C VAL A 18 17.72 1.27 4.50
N ARG A 19 16.49 1.49 4.96
CA ARG A 19 15.36 1.86 4.10
C ARG A 19 15.66 3.16 3.35
N ILE A 20 16.10 4.20 4.04
CA ILE A 20 16.48 5.49 3.43
C ILE A 20 17.56 5.28 2.37
N PHE A 21 18.61 4.52 2.68
CA PHE A 21 19.68 4.25 1.70
C PHE A 21 19.19 3.47 0.49
N SER A 22 18.26 2.52 0.69
CA SER A 22 17.67 1.72 -0.40
C SER A 22 16.69 2.50 -1.29
N SER A 23 16.20 3.66 -0.84
CA SER A 23 15.34 4.55 -1.63
C SER A 23 16.13 5.59 -2.44
N ILE A 24 17.45 5.68 -2.27
CA ILE A 24 18.26 6.67 -2.97
C ILE A 24 18.34 6.33 -4.46
N PRO A 25 18.15 7.32 -5.36
CA PRO A 25 18.25 7.12 -6.80
C PRO A 25 19.59 6.52 -7.23
N ALA A 26 19.57 5.69 -8.27
CA ALA A 26 20.75 4.99 -8.78
C ALA A 26 21.95 5.93 -9.05
N ALA A 27 21.69 7.16 -9.54
CA ALA A 27 22.71 8.17 -9.81
C ALA A 27 23.53 8.58 -8.57
N MET A 28 22.99 8.42 -7.36
CA MET A 28 23.65 8.75 -6.10
C MET A 28 24.12 7.52 -5.32
N GLN A 29 23.75 6.30 -5.75
CA GLN A 29 24.03 5.08 -5.00
C GLN A 29 25.53 4.83 -4.80
N THR A 30 26.37 5.04 -5.81
CA THR A 30 27.82 4.76 -5.72
C THR A 30 28.52 5.58 -4.63
N LYS A 31 28.12 6.83 -4.43
CA LYS A 31 28.66 7.70 -3.39
C LYS A 31 28.17 7.28 -2.00
N VAL A 32 26.90 6.90 -1.90
CA VAL A 32 26.28 6.50 -0.64
C VAL A 32 26.80 5.15 -0.17
N THR A 33 26.90 4.17 -1.06
CA THR A 33 27.38 2.83 -0.71
C THR A 33 28.85 2.81 -0.31
N ALA A 34 29.64 3.77 -0.81
CA ALA A 34 31.02 3.99 -0.38
C ALA A 34 31.14 4.71 0.98
N SER A 35 30.05 5.25 1.52
CA SER A 35 30.09 5.96 2.80
C SER A 35 30.23 5.00 3.97
N LYS A 36 31.06 5.37 4.96
CA LYS A 36 31.21 4.61 6.21
C LYS A 36 29.87 4.39 6.93
N MET A 37 28.99 5.39 6.86
CA MET A 37 27.67 5.31 7.49
C MET A 37 26.81 4.20 6.87
N PHE A 38 26.85 4.06 5.54
CA PHE A 38 26.15 2.97 4.84
C PHE A 38 26.74 1.62 5.22
N THR A 39 28.06 1.46 5.14
CA THR A 39 28.72 0.18 5.44
C THR A 39 28.46 -0.27 6.87
N ASP A 40 28.47 0.66 7.83
CA ASP A 40 28.20 0.37 9.23
C ASP A 40 26.72 0.00 9.47
N ALA A 41 25.79 0.69 8.80
CA ALA A 41 24.36 0.37 8.88
C ALA A 41 24.02 -0.97 8.22
N ASP A 42 24.59 -1.26 7.05
CA ASP A 42 24.43 -2.54 6.36
C ASP A 42 24.99 -3.69 7.20
N ALA A 43 26.19 -3.56 7.79
CA ALA A 43 26.75 -4.58 8.66
C ALA A 43 25.84 -4.91 9.86
N ARG A 44 25.21 -3.89 10.46
CA ARG A 44 24.22 -4.09 11.54
C ARG A 44 22.96 -4.76 11.02
N PHE A 45 22.44 -4.33 9.87
CA PHE A 45 21.29 -4.97 9.24
C PHE A 45 21.53 -6.45 8.91
N GLN A 46 22.70 -6.79 8.36
CA GLN A 46 23.09 -8.19 8.14
C GLN A 46 23.14 -8.99 9.45
N LYS A 47 23.54 -8.37 10.58
CA LYS A 47 23.50 -9.00 11.90
C LYS A 47 22.07 -9.29 12.36
N ILE A 48 21.11 -8.39 12.11
CA ILE A 48 19.68 -8.60 12.38
C ILE A 48 19.17 -9.77 11.53
N LEU A 49 19.46 -9.76 10.22
CA LEU A 49 19.02 -10.80 9.29
C LEU A 49 19.55 -12.21 9.62
N ARG A 50 20.75 -12.32 10.19
CA ARG A 50 21.31 -13.61 10.63
C ARG A 50 20.50 -14.26 11.75
N LYS A 51 19.79 -13.47 12.57
CA LYS A 51 18.88 -14.01 13.59
C LYS A 51 17.61 -14.59 12.94
N ALA A 52 17.16 -13.99 11.83
CA ALA A 52 16.00 -14.42 11.05
C ALA A 52 14.68 -14.45 11.85
N THR A 53 14.57 -13.66 12.92
CA THR A 53 13.40 -13.60 13.81
C THR A 53 12.60 -12.31 13.68
N ASP A 54 13.13 -11.30 12.98
CA ASP A 54 12.50 -9.98 12.88
C ASP A 54 11.73 -9.88 11.54
N PRO A 55 10.39 -9.80 11.56
CA PRO A 55 9.57 -9.72 10.35
C PRO A 55 9.78 -8.40 9.58
N ASP A 56 10.08 -7.28 10.24
CA ASP A 56 10.35 -6.00 9.58
C ASP A 56 11.67 -6.04 8.83
N ALA A 57 12.71 -6.62 9.45
CA ALA A 57 14.01 -6.78 8.80
C ALA A 57 13.92 -7.67 7.56
N LEU A 58 13.17 -8.77 7.64
CA LEU A 58 12.94 -9.68 6.51
C LEU A 58 12.09 -9.06 5.41
N THR A 59 11.10 -8.22 5.78
CA THR A 59 10.34 -7.41 4.83
C THR A 59 11.26 -6.43 4.10
N LEU A 60 12.14 -5.71 4.82
CA LEU A 60 13.13 -4.82 4.22
C LEU A 60 14.05 -5.53 3.24
N GLN A 61 14.52 -6.73 3.61
CA GLN A 61 15.36 -7.56 2.73
C GLN A 61 14.61 -7.90 1.44
N GLY A 62 13.35 -8.31 1.53
CA GLY A 62 12.50 -8.58 0.38
C GLY A 62 12.37 -7.39 -0.56
N MET A 63 12.13 -6.20 -0.01
CA MET A 63 12.06 -4.95 -0.78
C MET A 63 13.37 -4.62 -1.50
N ILE A 64 14.51 -4.73 -0.80
CA ILE A 64 15.83 -4.45 -1.37
C ILE A 64 16.10 -5.40 -2.53
N LEU A 65 15.83 -6.69 -2.35
CA LEU A 65 16.00 -7.70 -3.40
C LEU A 65 15.09 -7.41 -4.59
N ALA A 66 13.82 -7.09 -4.37
CA ALA A 66 12.87 -6.77 -5.43
C ALA A 66 13.27 -5.53 -6.26
N LYS A 67 14.06 -4.61 -5.69
CA LYS A 67 14.61 -3.43 -6.39
C LYS A 67 15.90 -3.70 -7.14
N GLN A 68 16.68 -4.72 -6.75
CA GLN A 68 18.04 -4.96 -7.23
C GLN A 68 18.15 -5.62 -8.61
N GLY A 69 17.04 -5.87 -9.31
CA GLY A 69 17.08 -6.18 -10.74
C GLY A 69 16.32 -7.46 -11.12
N PRO A 70 16.87 -8.31 -12.01
CA PRO A 70 16.11 -9.23 -12.88
C PRO A 70 15.19 -10.21 -12.16
N GLN A 71 14.33 -10.92 -12.91
CA GLN A 71 13.35 -11.89 -12.38
C GLN A 71 13.91 -12.92 -11.37
N SER A 72 15.22 -13.20 -11.38
CA SER A 72 15.88 -14.03 -10.37
C SER A 72 15.78 -13.45 -8.95
N HIS A 73 15.81 -12.13 -8.80
CA HIS A 73 15.67 -11.45 -7.51
C HIS A 73 14.23 -11.47 -7.00
N ASP A 74 13.23 -11.52 -7.88
CA ASP A 74 11.82 -11.67 -7.48
C ASP A 74 11.62 -12.94 -6.64
N ARG A 75 12.28 -14.04 -7.01
CA ARG A 75 12.21 -15.31 -6.25
C ARG A 75 12.82 -15.17 -4.85
N LEU A 76 13.96 -14.48 -4.73
CA LEU A 76 14.63 -14.25 -3.45
C LEU A 76 13.84 -13.27 -2.56
N ALA A 77 13.20 -12.27 -3.17
CA ALA A 77 12.31 -11.35 -2.49
C ALA A 77 11.09 -12.07 -1.92
N LEU A 78 10.40 -12.88 -2.73
CA LEU A 78 9.28 -13.72 -2.26
C LEU A 78 9.69 -14.69 -1.14
N ASP A 79 10.91 -15.22 -1.18
CA ASP A 79 11.43 -16.07 -0.11
C ASP A 79 11.64 -15.28 1.19
N SER A 80 12.16 -14.06 1.09
CA SER A 80 12.33 -13.15 2.23
C SER A 80 10.98 -12.78 2.85
N PHE A 81 9.97 -12.48 2.03
CA PHE A 81 8.61 -12.21 2.51
C PHE A 81 7.95 -13.42 3.18
N ARG A 82 8.14 -14.64 2.64
CA ARG A 82 7.68 -15.88 3.30
C ARG A 82 8.37 -16.10 4.65
N ARG A 83 9.65 -15.73 4.78
CA ARG A 83 10.38 -15.81 6.05
C ARG A 83 9.86 -14.78 7.05
N ALA A 84 9.47 -13.58 6.62
CA ALA A 84 8.89 -12.56 7.48
C ALA A 84 7.60 -13.06 8.15
N GLU A 85 6.69 -13.63 7.35
CA GLU A 85 5.44 -14.22 7.87
C GLU A 85 5.71 -15.32 8.90
N LYS A 86 6.62 -16.26 8.60
CA LYS A 86 7.01 -17.33 9.54
C LYS A 86 7.64 -16.79 10.83
N ALA A 87 8.42 -15.72 10.75
CA ALA A 87 9.04 -15.10 11.92
C ALA A 87 7.97 -14.54 12.86
N TRP A 88 6.97 -13.85 12.30
CA TRP A 88 5.81 -13.38 13.06
C TRP A 88 4.99 -14.54 13.64
N GLU A 89 4.71 -15.59 12.87
CA GLU A 89 3.95 -16.75 13.36
C GLU A 89 4.64 -17.42 14.55
N ALA A 90 5.97 -17.55 14.52
CA ALA A 90 6.76 -18.12 15.61
C ALA A 90 6.70 -17.24 16.86
N GLU A 91 6.80 -15.91 16.70
CA GLU A 91 6.66 -14.94 17.79
C GLU A 91 5.25 -14.99 18.41
N ALA A 92 4.21 -15.03 17.57
CA ALA A 92 2.81 -15.11 17.99
C ALA A 92 2.51 -16.42 18.74
N GLN A 93 3.09 -17.55 18.33
CA GLN A 93 2.93 -18.83 19.03
C GLN A 93 3.67 -18.87 20.38
N SER A 94 4.76 -18.13 20.51
CA SER A 94 5.49 -18.00 21.79
C SER A 94 4.82 -17.05 22.78
N SER A 95 3.92 -16.19 22.28
CA SER A 95 3.17 -15.22 23.07
C SER A 95 1.84 -15.83 23.53
N THR A 96 1.54 -15.81 24.83
CA THR A 96 0.29 -16.37 25.36
C THR A 96 -0.90 -15.55 24.84
N PRO A 97 -1.96 -16.16 24.26
CA PRO A 97 -3.07 -15.39 23.72
C PRO A 97 -3.83 -14.67 24.84
N SER A 98 -3.90 -13.34 24.75
CA SER A 98 -4.75 -12.52 25.61
C SER A 98 -6.21 -12.66 25.15
N PRO A 99 -7.15 -13.08 26.02
CA PRO A 99 -8.54 -13.28 25.65
C PRO A 99 -9.27 -11.94 25.69
N ALA A 100 -9.05 -11.09 24.69
CA ALA A 100 -9.81 -9.85 24.55
C ALA A 100 -9.94 -9.44 23.08
N SER A 101 -10.86 -10.08 22.37
CA SER A 101 -11.58 -9.41 21.28
C SER A 101 -12.95 -10.04 21.19
N GLY A 102 -13.87 -9.41 21.91
CA GLY A 102 -15.27 -9.80 21.95
C GLY A 102 -15.89 -9.71 20.56
N ARG A 103 -16.66 -10.73 20.21
CA ARG A 103 -17.68 -10.67 19.17
C ARG A 103 -18.49 -9.38 19.35
N ARG A 104 -18.39 -8.45 18.41
CA ARG A 104 -19.39 -7.40 18.25
C ARG A 104 -20.31 -7.75 17.09
N SER A 105 -21.59 -7.73 17.41
CA SER A 105 -22.71 -7.93 16.50
C SER A 105 -22.85 -6.73 15.56
N PHE A 106 -23.04 -7.02 14.28
CA PHE A 106 -23.38 -6.06 13.24
C PHE A 106 -24.80 -5.52 13.45
N SER A 107 -24.95 -4.19 13.32
CA SER A 107 -26.21 -3.52 13.04
C SER A 107 -26.04 -2.79 11.72
N ILE A 108 -26.90 -3.11 10.74
CA ILE A 108 -26.96 -2.42 9.45
C ILE A 108 -27.58 -1.05 9.73
N GLU A 109 -26.84 0.03 9.46
CA GLU A 109 -27.42 1.38 9.44
C GLU A 109 -28.35 1.52 8.24
N GLU A 110 -29.62 1.82 8.54
CA GLU A 110 -30.70 2.02 7.59
C GLU A 110 -30.53 3.40 6.95
N GLY A 111 -30.07 3.43 5.69
CA GLY A 111 -29.77 4.66 4.95
C GLY A 111 -28.65 4.57 3.90
N ALA A 112 -28.04 3.40 3.71
CA ALA A 112 -26.94 3.20 2.77
C ALA A 112 -27.34 3.55 1.33
N ASP A 113 -26.52 4.40 0.69
CA ASP A 113 -26.55 4.67 -0.74
C ASP A 113 -26.49 3.33 -1.52
N PRO A 114 -27.43 3.03 -2.43
CA PRO A 114 -27.42 1.79 -3.21
C PRO A 114 -26.12 1.59 -4.02
N ASP A 115 -25.34 2.66 -4.24
CA ASP A 115 -24.06 2.62 -4.94
C ASP A 115 -22.86 2.35 -4.01
N TYR A 116 -23.06 2.23 -2.68
CA TYR A 116 -21.99 2.01 -1.69
C TYR A 116 -22.06 0.62 -1.05
N VAL A 117 -20.93 -0.09 -1.04
CA VAL A 117 -20.82 -1.40 -0.38
C VAL A 117 -20.17 -1.23 1.00
N GLY A 118 -20.84 -1.73 2.04
CA GLY A 118 -20.27 -1.75 3.39
C GLY A 118 -19.01 -2.60 3.45
N LEU A 119 -17.92 -2.00 3.95
CA LEU A 119 -16.62 -2.66 4.09
C LEU A 119 -16.41 -3.19 5.51
N PRO A 120 -15.60 -4.24 5.69
CA PRO A 120 -15.22 -4.70 7.02
C PRO A 120 -14.45 -3.61 7.78
N GLU A 121 -14.53 -3.63 9.12
CA GLU A 121 -13.68 -2.78 9.95
C GLU A 121 -12.20 -3.20 9.81
N PRO A 122 -11.28 -2.24 9.57
CA PRO A 122 -9.86 -2.53 9.49
C PRO A 122 -9.31 -3.04 10.83
N ARG A 123 -8.30 -3.89 10.76
CA ARG A 123 -7.50 -4.32 11.92
C ARG A 123 -6.15 -3.62 11.93
N GLU A 124 -5.51 -3.64 13.09
CA GLU A 124 -4.12 -3.20 13.20
C GLU A 124 -3.17 -4.18 12.48
N PRO A 125 -2.06 -3.69 11.91
CA PRO A 125 -1.00 -4.53 11.38
C PRO A 125 -0.44 -5.49 12.44
N ARG A 126 -0.14 -6.73 12.02
CA ARG A 126 0.50 -7.77 12.84
C ARG A 126 1.93 -7.44 13.21
N TRP A 127 2.62 -6.70 12.34
CA TRP A 127 3.92 -6.10 12.54
C TRP A 127 3.96 -4.79 11.74
N GLU A 128 4.89 -3.89 12.08
CA GLU A 128 4.93 -2.52 11.55
C GLU A 128 4.86 -2.46 10.02
N TRP A 129 5.55 -3.38 9.34
CA TRP A 129 5.68 -3.35 7.88
C TRP A 129 4.77 -4.34 7.14
N GLU A 130 3.72 -4.87 7.78
CA GLU A 130 2.79 -5.84 7.15
C GLU A 130 2.16 -5.30 5.86
N VAL A 131 1.71 -4.03 5.86
CA VAL A 131 1.15 -3.39 4.66
C VAL A 131 2.18 -3.40 3.52
N THR A 132 3.43 -3.08 3.83
CA THR A 132 4.51 -3.02 2.83
C THR A 132 4.84 -4.41 2.31
N TRP A 133 4.87 -5.41 3.20
CA TRP A 133 5.01 -6.82 2.86
C TRP A 133 3.92 -7.26 1.86
N ALA A 134 2.65 -6.99 2.16
CA ALA A 134 1.52 -7.41 1.33
C ALA A 134 1.59 -6.78 -0.07
N LEU A 135 1.81 -5.46 -0.14
CA LEU A 135 1.86 -4.72 -1.41
C LEU A 135 3.03 -5.16 -2.31
N GLU A 136 4.23 -5.30 -1.75
CA GLU A 136 5.41 -5.66 -2.53
C GLU A 136 5.37 -7.11 -2.99
N GLN A 137 4.90 -8.02 -2.13
CA GLN A 137 4.69 -9.41 -2.51
C GLN A 137 3.63 -9.54 -3.62
N ALA A 138 2.49 -8.85 -3.49
CA ALA A 138 1.43 -8.84 -4.49
C ALA A 138 1.94 -8.30 -5.85
N ARG A 139 2.72 -7.22 -5.85
CA ARG A 139 3.32 -6.64 -7.06
C ARG A 139 4.20 -7.64 -7.80
N ILE A 140 5.04 -8.39 -7.07
CA ILE A 140 5.89 -9.43 -7.67
C ILE A 140 5.04 -10.57 -8.25
N LEU A 141 4.02 -11.03 -7.53
CA LEU A 141 3.12 -12.09 -8.00
C LEU A 141 2.35 -11.68 -9.25
N GLN A 142 1.87 -10.43 -9.30
CA GLN A 142 1.21 -9.87 -10.47
C GLN A 142 2.15 -9.83 -11.69
N LYS A 143 3.42 -9.42 -11.52
CA LYS A 143 4.45 -9.49 -12.58
C LYS A 143 4.69 -10.92 -13.07
N GLN A 144 4.53 -11.91 -12.21
CA GLN A 144 4.60 -13.34 -12.52
C GLN A 144 3.29 -13.92 -13.08
N LYS A 145 2.27 -13.09 -13.33
CA LYS A 145 0.93 -13.49 -13.79
C LYS A 145 0.17 -14.40 -12.81
N ARG A 146 0.54 -14.39 -11.53
CA ARG A 146 -0.14 -15.11 -10.45
C ARG A 146 -1.22 -14.21 -9.85
N THR A 147 -2.22 -13.88 -10.67
CA THR A 147 -3.20 -12.82 -10.38
C THR A 147 -4.07 -13.12 -9.17
N GLU A 148 -4.47 -14.37 -8.95
CA GLU A 148 -5.29 -14.75 -7.79
C GLU A 148 -4.55 -14.51 -6.47
N GLU A 149 -3.32 -14.99 -6.36
CA GLU A 149 -2.50 -14.78 -5.16
C GLU A 149 -2.18 -13.29 -4.91
N ALA A 150 -1.95 -12.53 -5.99
CA ALA A 150 -1.77 -11.08 -5.88
C ALA A 150 -3.06 -10.40 -5.37
N ARG A 151 -4.22 -10.83 -5.86
CA ARG A 151 -5.53 -10.31 -5.44
C ARG A 151 -5.78 -10.57 -3.96
N ASP A 152 -5.44 -11.75 -3.45
CA ASP A 152 -5.61 -12.07 -2.02
C ASP A 152 -4.73 -11.20 -1.13
N LEU A 153 -3.49 -10.92 -1.52
CA LEU A 153 -2.62 -9.99 -0.79
C LEU A 153 -3.09 -8.53 -0.88
N TYR A 154 -3.63 -8.11 -2.03
CA TYR A 154 -4.26 -6.79 -2.12
C TYR A 154 -5.54 -6.69 -1.30
N ARG A 155 -6.29 -7.78 -1.10
CA ARG A 155 -7.40 -7.82 -0.13
C ARG A 155 -6.92 -7.63 1.30
N VAL A 156 -5.82 -8.26 1.71
CA VAL A 156 -5.23 -8.00 3.03
C VAL A 156 -4.86 -6.52 3.15
N ALA A 157 -4.12 -5.96 2.18
CA ALA A 157 -3.73 -4.57 2.23
C ALA A 157 -4.93 -3.60 2.26
N ALA A 158 -5.96 -3.85 1.43
CA ALA A 158 -7.12 -2.97 1.29
C ALA A 158 -8.14 -3.14 2.42
N LEU A 159 -8.65 -4.35 2.60
CA LEU A 159 -9.82 -4.64 3.43
C LEU A 159 -9.46 -4.90 4.89
N GLU A 160 -8.28 -5.47 5.15
CA GLU A 160 -7.84 -5.69 6.53
C GLU A 160 -7.02 -4.54 7.08
N LEU A 161 -6.23 -3.86 6.25
CA LEU A 161 -5.27 -2.83 6.69
C LEU A 161 -5.61 -1.41 6.22
N ASP A 162 -6.78 -1.20 5.60
CA ASP A 162 -7.30 0.08 5.08
C ASP A 162 -6.29 0.86 4.21
N ASN A 163 -5.44 0.15 3.46
CA ASN A 163 -4.40 0.79 2.68
C ASN A 163 -4.96 1.29 1.33
N PRO A 164 -4.80 2.59 1.00
CA PRO A 164 -5.38 3.16 -0.20
C PRO A 164 -4.76 2.62 -1.51
N GLN A 165 -3.46 2.30 -1.51
CA GLN A 165 -2.83 1.65 -2.65
C GLN A 165 -3.35 0.22 -2.84
N GLY A 166 -3.65 -0.47 -1.72
CA GLY A 166 -4.32 -1.77 -1.72
C GLY A 166 -5.68 -1.69 -2.42
N PHE A 167 -6.52 -0.72 -2.06
CA PHE A 167 -7.83 -0.52 -2.69
C PHE A 167 -7.74 -0.27 -4.20
N TRP A 168 -6.85 0.61 -4.63
CA TRP A 168 -6.61 0.86 -6.05
C TRP A 168 -6.19 -0.43 -6.78
N ASN A 169 -5.17 -1.12 -6.28
CA ASN A 169 -4.65 -2.32 -6.93
C ASN A 169 -5.71 -3.44 -6.98
N LEU A 170 -6.51 -3.61 -5.92
CA LEU A 170 -7.61 -4.56 -5.88
C LEU A 170 -8.67 -4.21 -6.94
N SER A 171 -9.05 -2.93 -7.04
CA SER A 171 -10.04 -2.46 -8.03
C SER A 171 -9.62 -2.74 -9.47
N CYS A 172 -8.32 -2.64 -9.77
CA CYS A 172 -7.75 -2.96 -11.09
C CYS A 172 -7.81 -4.46 -11.42
N LEU A 173 -7.84 -5.32 -10.41
CA LEU A 173 -7.86 -6.77 -10.55
C LEU A 173 -9.25 -7.40 -10.39
N MET A 174 -10.29 -6.59 -10.21
CA MET A 174 -11.65 -7.10 -10.12
C MET A 174 -12.16 -7.53 -11.50
N ASP A 175 -12.83 -8.68 -11.51
CA ASP A 175 -13.59 -9.15 -12.66
C ASP A 175 -14.97 -8.48 -12.70
N GLY A 176 -15.64 -8.49 -13.85
CA GLY A 176 -17.00 -7.95 -14.02
C GLY A 176 -17.05 -6.48 -14.47
N PRO A 177 -18.24 -5.84 -14.37
CA PRO A 177 -18.45 -4.49 -14.89
C PRO A 177 -17.50 -3.47 -14.28
N ARG A 178 -17.08 -2.52 -15.12
CA ARG A 178 -16.19 -1.44 -14.72
C ARG A 178 -16.86 -0.48 -13.72
N ASP A 179 -18.18 -0.36 -13.76
CA ASP A 179 -18.98 0.52 -12.91
C ASP A 179 -19.62 -0.20 -11.71
N SER A 180 -19.16 -1.40 -11.37
CA SER A 180 -19.77 -2.14 -10.26
C SER A 180 -19.69 -1.35 -8.94
N PRO A 181 -20.74 -1.38 -8.09
CA PRO A 181 -20.76 -0.63 -6.82
C PRO A 181 -19.54 -0.93 -5.93
N GLU A 182 -19.11 -2.19 -5.90
CA GLU A 182 -17.93 -2.61 -5.14
C GLU A 182 -16.64 -1.98 -5.69
N ARG A 183 -16.40 -2.02 -7.01
CA ARG A 183 -15.20 -1.41 -7.61
C ARG A 183 -15.20 0.10 -7.38
N ARG A 184 -16.36 0.74 -7.53
CA ARG A 184 -16.55 2.16 -7.27
C ARG A 184 -16.24 2.53 -5.82
N THR A 185 -16.67 1.70 -4.86
CA THR A 185 -16.36 1.87 -3.44
C THR A 185 -14.84 1.83 -3.18
N TYR A 186 -14.12 0.87 -3.78
CA TYR A 186 -12.66 0.78 -3.65
C TYR A 186 -11.95 1.98 -4.29
N LEU A 187 -12.39 2.41 -5.47
CA LEU A 187 -11.85 3.58 -6.14
C LEU A 187 -12.06 4.85 -5.31
N LEU A 188 -13.23 5.04 -4.69
CA LEU A 188 -13.51 6.16 -3.79
C LEU A 188 -12.57 6.16 -2.57
N LYS A 189 -12.39 5.01 -1.91
CA LYS A 189 -11.46 4.86 -0.79
C LYS A 189 -10.03 5.27 -1.16
N ALA A 190 -9.56 4.81 -2.32
CA ALA A 190 -8.23 5.16 -2.83
C ALA A 190 -8.13 6.65 -3.20
N ALA A 191 -9.12 7.18 -3.93
CA ALA A 191 -9.13 8.56 -4.42
C ALA A 191 -9.19 9.60 -3.29
N ILE A 192 -10.08 9.41 -2.30
CA ILE A 192 -10.19 10.31 -1.13
C ILE A 192 -8.89 10.32 -0.31
N SER A 193 -8.13 9.22 -0.37
CA SER A 193 -6.81 9.12 0.26
C SER A 193 -5.65 9.63 -0.63
N GLY A 194 -5.96 10.26 -1.77
CA GLY A 194 -4.99 10.91 -2.64
C GLY A 194 -4.33 10.02 -3.70
N VAL A 195 -4.86 8.82 -3.99
CA VAL A 195 -4.36 7.99 -5.09
C VAL A 195 -4.82 8.60 -6.43
N GLN A 196 -3.90 9.24 -7.13
CA GLN A 196 -4.20 10.00 -8.36
C GLN A 196 -4.80 9.15 -9.46
N GLU A 197 -4.33 7.91 -9.63
CA GLU A 197 -4.85 6.99 -10.62
C GLU A 197 -6.31 6.61 -10.34
N ALA A 198 -6.67 6.49 -9.06
CA ALA A 198 -8.05 6.24 -8.65
C ALA A 198 -8.95 7.45 -8.92
N CYS A 199 -8.48 8.67 -8.64
CA CYS A 199 -9.18 9.90 -9.02
C CYS A 199 -9.44 9.92 -10.54
N ARG A 200 -8.42 9.65 -11.36
CA ARG A 200 -8.56 9.64 -12.81
C ARG A 200 -9.59 8.60 -13.27
N GLU A 201 -9.56 7.40 -12.69
CA GLU A 201 -10.50 6.33 -13.01
C GLU A 201 -11.95 6.69 -12.63
N LEU A 202 -12.17 7.32 -11.48
CA LEU A 202 -13.49 7.86 -11.11
C LEU A 202 -13.95 8.93 -12.10
N GLY A 203 -13.06 9.81 -12.55
CA GLY A 203 -13.37 10.81 -13.58
C GLY A 203 -13.87 10.15 -14.87
N VAL A 204 -13.26 9.05 -15.30
CA VAL A 204 -13.72 8.27 -16.46
C VAL A 204 -15.09 7.63 -16.19
N LEU A 205 -15.32 7.05 -15.00
CA LEU A 205 -16.60 6.45 -14.65
C LEU A 205 -17.74 7.45 -14.62
N GLU A 206 -17.52 8.65 -14.07
CA GLU A 206 -18.53 9.72 -14.07
C GLU A 206 -18.85 10.21 -15.48
N LYS A 207 -17.84 10.34 -16.33
CA LYS A 207 -18.04 10.71 -17.74
C LYS A 207 -18.90 9.67 -18.46
N MET A 208 -18.57 8.39 -18.30
CA MET A 208 -19.35 7.29 -18.86
C MET A 208 -20.79 7.28 -18.32
N ALA A 209 -21.00 7.64 -17.05
CA ALA A 209 -22.33 7.75 -16.45
C ALA A 209 -23.14 8.92 -17.04
N ALA A 210 -22.50 10.06 -17.33
CA ALA A 210 -23.13 11.21 -17.98
C ALA A 210 -23.59 10.91 -19.41
N GLU A 211 -22.83 10.07 -20.12
CA GLU A 211 -23.13 9.66 -21.50
C GLU A 211 -24.25 8.61 -21.60
N ARG A 212 -24.82 8.13 -20.47
CA ARG A 212 -25.92 7.16 -20.49
C ARG A 212 -27.19 7.75 -21.09
N GLU A 213 -27.78 7.02 -22.03
CA GLU A 213 -29.08 7.36 -22.61
C GLU A 213 -30.19 7.30 -21.54
N GLY A 214 -31.15 8.23 -21.63
CA GLY A 214 -32.28 8.29 -20.70
C GLY A 214 -32.03 9.04 -19.39
N LEU A 215 -30.82 9.57 -19.17
CA LEU A 215 -30.51 10.42 -18.01
C LEU A 215 -31.10 11.82 -18.18
N ALA A 216 -31.65 12.40 -17.10
CA ALA A 216 -32.13 13.79 -17.11
C ALA A 216 -30.96 14.77 -17.29
N ASP A 217 -31.20 15.90 -17.95
CA ASP A 217 -30.14 16.89 -18.26
C ASP A 217 -29.43 17.41 -17.00
N LYS A 218 -30.16 17.58 -15.90
CA LYS A 218 -29.59 18.00 -14.61
C LYS A 218 -28.62 16.96 -14.05
N ASP A 219 -28.99 15.68 -14.12
CA ASP A 219 -28.16 14.59 -13.62
C ASP A 219 -26.94 14.41 -14.51
N ARG A 220 -27.09 14.57 -15.84
CA ARG A 220 -25.98 14.59 -16.79
C ARG A 220 -24.98 15.68 -16.45
N ALA A 221 -25.45 16.92 -16.27
CA ALA A 221 -24.59 18.05 -15.93
C ALA A 221 -23.88 17.84 -14.58
N SER A 222 -24.55 17.25 -13.58
CA SER A 222 -23.93 16.92 -12.30
C SER A 222 -22.82 15.86 -12.44
N ARG A 223 -23.03 14.84 -13.27
CA ARG A 223 -22.04 13.78 -13.53
C ARG A 223 -20.84 14.32 -14.32
N GLU A 224 -21.07 15.18 -15.30
CA GLU A 224 -20.01 15.88 -16.04
C GLU A 224 -19.16 16.76 -15.11
N MET A 225 -19.78 17.51 -14.20
CA MET A 225 -19.08 18.32 -13.21
C MET A 225 -18.21 17.43 -12.31
N MET A 226 -18.76 16.36 -11.73
CA MET A 226 -17.97 15.45 -10.90
C MET A 226 -16.81 14.81 -11.67
N SER A 227 -17.02 14.47 -12.95
CA SER A 227 -15.95 13.95 -13.81
C SER A 227 -14.78 14.94 -13.91
N GLN A 228 -15.08 16.21 -14.12
CA GLN A 228 -14.08 17.28 -14.21
C GLN A 228 -13.32 17.46 -12.89
N GLU A 229 -14.02 17.48 -11.76
CA GLU A 229 -13.40 17.59 -10.44
C GLU A 229 -12.43 16.42 -10.16
N TRP A 230 -12.83 15.19 -10.50
CA TRP A 230 -11.95 14.04 -10.35
C TRP A 230 -10.69 14.10 -11.22
N PHE A 231 -10.80 14.60 -12.45
CA PHE A 231 -9.64 14.82 -13.30
C PHE A 231 -8.72 15.91 -12.75
N ARG A 232 -9.28 17.02 -12.27
CA ARG A 232 -8.55 18.12 -11.64
C ARG A 232 -7.73 17.64 -10.43
N LEU A 233 -8.34 16.83 -9.55
CA LEU A 233 -7.67 16.19 -8.43
C LEU A 233 -6.55 15.24 -8.88
N ALA A 234 -6.78 14.48 -9.96
CA ALA A 234 -5.78 13.57 -10.52
C ALA A 234 -4.57 14.30 -11.13
N ASP A 235 -4.77 15.49 -11.71
CA ASP A 235 -3.72 16.32 -12.31
C ASP A 235 -2.96 17.18 -11.28
N GLY A 236 -3.43 17.16 -10.02
CA GLY A 236 -2.82 17.88 -8.90
C GLY A 236 -2.92 19.39 -9.02
N GLU A 237 -3.90 19.91 -9.77
CA GLU A 237 -4.09 21.36 -9.94
C GLU A 237 -4.40 22.07 -8.61
N ASP A 238 -5.11 21.41 -7.71
CA ASP A 238 -5.41 21.94 -6.37
C ASP A 238 -4.16 22.09 -5.50
N LEU A 239 -3.21 21.16 -5.61
CA LEU A 239 -1.95 21.23 -4.86
C LEU A 239 -1.03 22.34 -5.38
N LYS A 240 -1.10 22.66 -6.68
CA LYS A 240 -0.33 23.77 -7.27
C LYS A 240 -0.88 25.13 -6.86
N SER A 241 -2.20 25.25 -6.71
CA SER A 241 -2.82 26.52 -6.27
C SER A 241 -2.44 26.91 -4.83
N ILE A 242 -2.31 25.94 -3.92
CA ILE A 242 -1.89 26.18 -2.53
C ILE A 242 -0.40 26.57 -2.44
N GLN A 243 0.47 26.00 -3.29
CA GLN A 243 1.89 26.34 -3.29
C GLN A 243 2.17 27.78 -3.76
N HIS A 244 1.26 28.41 -4.50
CA HIS A 244 1.40 29.79 -4.95
C HIS A 244 0.84 30.83 -3.95
N GLU A 245 0.00 30.43 -2.99
CA GLU A 245 -0.52 31.33 -1.96
C GLU A 245 0.46 31.55 -0.80
N ASP A 246 1.46 30.68 -0.62
CA ASP A 246 2.49 30.79 0.42
C ASP A 246 3.75 31.58 -0.02
N GLU A 247 3.78 32.10 -1.26
CA GLU A 247 4.91 32.85 -1.83
C GLU A 247 4.67 34.37 -1.99
N GLU A 248 3.54 34.91 -1.52
CA GLU A 248 3.23 36.37 -1.49
C GLU A 248 3.29 36.96 -0.06
#